data_AF-A0A969BZ22-F1
#
_entry.id   AF-A0A969BZ22-F1
#
_cell.length_a   1.000
_cell.length_b   1.000
_cell.length_c   1.000
_cell.angle_alpha   90.00
_cell.angle_beta   90.00
_cell.angle_gamma   90.00
#
_symmetry.space_group_name_H-M   'P 1'
#
loop_
_entity.id
_entity.type
_entity.pdbx_description
1 polymer ?
#
loop_
_entity_poly.entity_id
_entity_poly.type
_entity_poly.pdbx_seq_one_letter_code
_entity_poly.pdbx_strand_id
1 'polypeptide(L)'
;MTLTLNLPPDIETLLVQRAERTGQELSSLAIALLSVGLSSEGDDFFDAVAGIQRGLDDFEAGQFSSLGDFVAEQNQKYGLKLEA
;
A
#
# COMPACT_ATOMS: atom_id res chain seq x y z
N MET A 1 17.24 20.99 13.72
CA MET A 1 18.41 20.14 13.40
C MET A 1 18.45 20.01 11.89
N THR A 2 19.62 20.06 11.26
CA THR A 2 19.73 19.98 9.79
C THR A 2 20.22 18.59 9.39
N LEU A 3 19.51 17.93 8.49
CA LEU A 3 19.86 16.62 7.94
C LEU A 3 20.08 16.76 6.44
N THR A 4 21.21 16.28 5.93
CA THR A 4 21.52 16.24 4.49
C THR A 4 21.47 14.79 4.05
N LEU A 5 20.62 14.49 3.06
CA LEU A 5 20.45 13.17 2.48
C LEU A 5 21.02 13.17 1.07
N ASN A 6 21.82 12.16 0.73
CA ASN A 6 22.25 11.91 -0.64
C ASN A 6 21.28 10.88 -1.24
N LEU A 7 20.40 11.33 -2.12
CA LEU A 7 19.39 10.47 -2.73
C LEU A 7 19.94 9.82 -4.01
N PRO A 8 19.57 8.56 -4.31
CA PRO A 8 19.78 8.03 -5.65
C PRO A 8 19.09 8.91 -6.71
N PRO A 9 19.69 9.12 -7.90
CA PRO A 9 19.15 10.03 -8.92
C PRO A 9 17.69 9.77 -9.30
N ASP A 10 17.29 8.49 -9.33
CA ASP A 10 15.92 8.10 -9.67
C ASP A 10 14.91 8.53 -8.59
N ILE A 11 15.31 8.44 -7.31
CA ILE A 11 14.47 8.83 -6.18
C ILE A 11 14.35 10.34 -6.11
N GLU A 12 15.44 11.07 -6.34
CA GLU A 12 15.42 12.53 -6.44
C GLU A 12 14.48 12.99 -7.55
N THR A 13 14.59 12.39 -8.74
CA THR A 13 13.72 12.69 -9.89
C THR A 13 12.24 12.48 -9.56
N LEU A 14 11.90 11.34 -8.94
CA LEU A 14 10.53 11.04 -8.51
C LEU A 14 10.00 12.05 -7.48
N LEU A 15 10.85 12.45 -6.53
CA LEU A 15 10.47 13.41 -5.50
C LEU A 15 10.17 14.79 -6.10
N VAL A 16 11.02 15.25 -7.02
CA VAL A 16 10.85 16.52 -7.75
C VAL A 16 9.57 16.49 -8.59
N GLN A 17 9.38 15.47 -9.42
CA GLN A 17 8.17 15.35 -10.24
C GLN A 17 6.89 15.34 -9.40
N ARG A 18 6.92 14.66 -8.25
CA ARG A 18 5.77 14.61 -7.35
C ARG A 18 5.50 15.97 -6.69
N ALA A 19 6.54 16.69 -6.29
CA ALA A 19 6.43 18.05 -5.76
C ALA A 19 5.79 19.00 -6.78
N GLU A 20 6.27 18.99 -8.02
CA GLU A 20 5.73 19.78 -9.13
C GLU A 20 4.25 19.45 -9.39
N ARG A 21 3.92 18.16 -9.52
CA ARG A 21 2.55 17.70 -9.79
C ARG A 21 1.56 18.11 -8.70
N THR A 22 2.01 18.22 -7.46
CA THR A 22 1.16 18.52 -6.31
C THR A 22 1.22 19.98 -5.88
N GLY A 23 2.08 20.79 -6.51
CA GLY A 23 2.32 22.18 -6.12
C GLY A 23 2.91 22.32 -4.72
N GLN A 24 3.57 21.29 -4.20
CA GLN A 24 4.14 21.27 -2.86
C GLN A 24 5.63 21.63 -2.90
N GLU A 25 6.11 22.30 -1.86
CA GLU A 25 7.54 22.51 -1.64
C GLU A 25 8.25 21.17 -1.42
N LEU A 26 9.42 21.00 -2.06
CA LEU A 26 10.19 19.75 -2.04
C LEU A 26 10.53 19.31 -0.61
N SER A 27 10.92 20.27 0.24
CA SER A 27 11.26 20.03 1.65
C SER A 27 10.05 19.56 2.46
N SER A 28 8.89 20.18 2.26
CA SER A 28 7.63 19.81 2.92
C SER A 28 7.19 18.40 2.52
N LEU A 29 7.29 18.07 1.22
CA LEU A 29 6.99 16.72 0.72
C LEU A 29 7.96 15.68 1.29
N ALA A 30 9.26 15.98 1.30
CA ALA A 30 10.28 15.08 1.86
C ALA A 30 10.03 14.79 3.36
N ILE A 31 9.72 15.82 4.14
CA ILE A 31 9.39 15.68 5.57
C ILE A 31 8.13 14.83 5.76
N ALA A 32 7.09 15.06 4.96
CA ALA A 32 5.86 14.28 5.03
C ALA A 32 6.11 12.80 4.73
N LEU A 33 6.89 12.49 3.68
CA LEU A 33 7.23 11.11 3.32
C LEU A 33 8.09 10.42 4.39
N LEU A 34 9.09 11.12 4.92
CA LEU A 34 9.88 10.64 6.05
C LEU A 34 9.01 10.40 7.28
N SER A 35 8.06 11.31 7.56
CA SER A 35 7.15 11.17 8.70
C SER A 35 6.26 9.95 8.54
N VAL A 36 5.70 9.72 7.34
CA VAL A 36 4.90 8.52 7.04
C VAL A 36 5.74 7.26 7.23
N GLY A 37 6.93 7.19 6.62
CA GLY A 37 7.80 6.02 6.70
C GLY A 37 8.33 5.73 8.11
N LEU A 38 8.52 6.76 8.94
CA LEU A 38 8.95 6.61 10.33
C LEU A 38 7.77 6.40 11.30
N SER A 39 6.55 6.80 10.92
CA SER A 39 5.33 6.65 11.74
C SER A 39 4.61 5.33 11.53
N SER A 40 4.80 4.66 10.38
CA SER A 40 4.40 3.27 10.28
C SER A 40 5.34 2.48 11.16
N GLU A 41 4.82 1.81 12.19
CA GLU A 41 5.44 0.56 12.63
C GLU A 41 5.58 -0.27 11.35
N GLY A 42 6.82 -0.48 10.89
CA GLY A 42 7.16 -0.72 9.48
C GLY A 42 6.54 -1.93 8.81
N ASP A 43 5.69 -2.67 9.50
CA ASP A 43 5.05 -3.88 9.01
C ASP A 43 3.70 -3.54 8.33
N ASP A 44 2.84 -2.71 8.91
CA ASP A 44 1.46 -2.53 8.40
C ASP A 44 1.39 -1.95 6.97
N PHE A 45 2.22 -0.96 6.64
CA PHE A 45 2.18 -0.35 5.29
C PHE A 45 2.73 -1.28 4.22
N PHE A 46 3.89 -1.90 4.48
CA PHE A 46 4.51 -2.80 3.50
C PHE A 46 3.73 -4.12 3.39
N ASP A 47 3.14 -4.62 4.48
CA ASP A 47 2.25 -5.78 4.48
C ASP A 47 0.96 -5.49 3.72
N ALA A 48 0.39 -4.27 3.85
CA ALA A 48 -0.75 -3.86 3.05
C ALA A 48 -0.42 -3.82 1.55
N VAL A 49 0.73 -3.23 1.18
CA VAL A 49 1.19 -3.20 -0.21
C VAL A 49 1.42 -4.62 -0.76
N ALA A 50 2.09 -5.49 0.01
CA ALA A 50 2.32 -6.87 -0.35
C ALA A 50 1.02 -7.68 -0.44
N GLY A 51 0.05 -7.40 0.44
CA GLY A 51 -1.30 -8.00 0.40
C GLY A 51 -2.06 -7.63 -0.87
N ILE A 52 -2.03 -6.35 -1.27
CA ILE A 52 -2.64 -5.88 -2.52
C ILE A 52 -2.02 -6.57 -3.72
N GLN A 53 -0.69 -6.60 -3.80
CA GLN A 53 -0.01 -7.23 -4.94
C GLN A 53 -0.35 -8.71 -5.05
N ARG A 54 -0.33 -9.46 -3.93
CA ARG A 54 -0.76 -10.87 -3.91
C ARG A 54 -2.18 -11.04 -4.44
N GLY A 55 -3.13 -10.19 -4.01
CA GLY A 55 -4.50 -10.26 -4.51
C GLY A 55 -4.63 -9.99 -6.01
N LEU A 56 -3.81 -9.11 -6.56
CA LEU A 56 -3.75 -8.85 -8.01
C LEU A 56 -3.15 -10.06 -8.76
N ASP A 57 -2.06 -10.64 -8.25
CA ASP A 57 -1.40 -11.81 -8.83
C ASP A 57 -2.34 -13.04 -8.82
N ASP A 58 -3.04 -13.28 -7.71
CA ASP A 58 -4.03 -14.36 -7.56
C ASP A 58 -5.17 -14.16 -8.57
N PHE A 59 -5.66 -12.93 -8.74
CA PHE A 59 -6.69 -12.62 -9.73
C PHE A 59 -6.23 -12.92 -11.17
N GLU A 60 -5.01 -12.50 -11.54
CA GLU A 60 -4.42 -12.80 -12.85
C GLU A 60 -4.23 -14.31 -13.08
N ALA A 61 -3.90 -15.06 -12.02
CA ALA A 61 -3.81 -16.53 -12.06
C ALA A 61 -5.18 -17.25 -12.09
N GLY A 62 -6.29 -16.51 -12.06
CA GLY A 62 -7.65 -17.06 -12.02
C GLY A 62 -8.05 -17.61 -10.65
N GLN A 63 -7.31 -17.26 -9.59
CA GLN A 63 -7.55 -17.65 -8.21
C GLN A 63 -8.49 -16.65 -7.53
N PHE A 64 -9.71 -16.52 -8.06
CA PHE A 64 -10.78 -15.73 -7.46
C PHE A 64 -12.05 -16.58 -7.35
N SER A 65 -12.92 -16.22 -6.41
CA SER A 65 -14.23 -16.83 -6.24
C SER A 65 -15.32 -15.77 -6.25
N SER A 66 -16.55 -16.18 -6.52
CA SER A 66 -17.69 -15.27 -6.33
C SER A 66 -17.90 -14.99 -4.83
N LEU A 67 -18.54 -13.87 -4.52
CA LEU A 67 -18.94 -13.55 -3.15
C LEU A 67 -19.88 -14.62 -2.58
N GLY A 68 -20.78 -15.16 -3.41
CA GLY A 68 -21.71 -16.21 -3.01
C GLY A 68 -21.00 -17.51 -2.61
N ASP A 69 -20.01 -17.94 -3.39
CA ASP A 69 -19.22 -19.14 -3.09
C ASP A 69 -18.42 -18.96 -1.79
N PHE A 70 -17.82 -17.77 -1.61
CA PHE A 70 -17.11 -17.43 -0.38
C PHE A 70 -18.03 -17.47 0.84
N VAL A 71 -19.21 -16.83 0.77
CA VAL A 71 -20.21 -16.82 1.85
C VAL A 71 -20.67 -18.24 2.20
N ALA A 72 -20.93 -19.08 1.19
CA ALA A 72 -21.30 -20.48 1.41
C ALA A 72 -20.19 -21.26 2.14
N GLU A 73 -18.93 -21.08 1.72
CA GLU A 73 -17.78 -21.70 2.37
C GLU A 73 -17.63 -21.25 3.84
N GLN A 74 -17.72 -19.95 4.11
CA GLN A 74 -17.58 -19.44 5.48
C GLN A 74 -18.72 -19.91 6.39
N ASN A 75 -19.96 -19.94 5.87
CA ASN A 75 -21.12 -20.48 6.59
C ASN A 75 -20.93 -21.97 6.91
N GLN A 76 -20.42 -22.76 5.97
CA GLN A 76 -20.13 -24.18 6.19
C GLN A 76 -19.01 -24.39 7.20
N LYS A 77 -17.90 -23.66 7.06
CA LYS A 77 -16.68 -23.85 7.85
C LYS A 77 -16.84 -23.43 9.30
N TYR A 78 -17.59 -22.35 9.55
CA TYR A 78 -17.68 -21.74 10.87
C TYR A 78 -19.10 -21.74 11.46
N GLY A 79 -20.09 -22.33 10.76
CA GLY A 79 -21.48 -22.36 11.22
C GLY A 79 -22.15 -20.99 11.21
N LEU A 80 -21.70 -20.10 10.33
CA LEU A 80 -22.23 -18.73 10.21
C LEU A 80 -23.54 -18.72 9.38
N LYS A 81 -24.21 -17.57 9.40
CA LYS A 81 -25.42 -17.28 8.59
C LYS A 81 -25.26 -15.93 7.89
N LEU A 82 -24.18 -15.81 7.13
CA LEU A 82 -23.92 -14.65 6.29
C LEU A 82 -24.78 -14.70 5.03
N GLU A 83 -25.22 -13.53 4.57
CA GLU A 83 -25.91 -13.32 3.29
C GLU A 83 -24.97 -12.58 2.34
N ALA A 84 -25.01 -12.93 1.05
CA ALA A 84 -24.14 -12.42 0.00
C ALA A 84 -24.69 -11.16 -0.68
#